data_AF-A0AAU2MAE8-F1
#
_entry.id   AF-A0AAU2MAE8-F1
#
_cell.length_a   1.000
_cell.length_b   1.000
_cell.length_c   1.000
_cell.angle_alpha   90.00
_cell.angle_beta   90.00
_cell.angle_gamma   90.00
#
_symmetry.space_group_name_H-M   'P 1'
#
loop_
_entity.id
_entity.type
_entity.pdbx_description
1 polymer ?
#
loop_
_entity_poly.entity_id
_entity_poly.type
_entity_poly.pdbx_seq_one_letter_code
_entity_poly.pdbx_strand_id
1 'polypeptide(L)'
;MGLPRRIEIEPEVRQWLALLADAQYDKAERAADMLAAKPTTLGEPYSRHLGGKVRELRFIMDGSAVRITYWLAPEKRIVLLTVFRKTRQRETAEVERAQLAQKVCEADHGAAAHTYDRSEEA
;
A
#
# COMPACT_ATOMS: atom_id res chain seq x y z
N MET A 1 9.89 -20.85 0.08
CA MET A 1 9.41 -19.79 1.00
C MET A 1 9.75 -18.45 0.38
N GLY A 2 8.76 -17.64 0.00
CA GLY A 2 9.02 -16.34 -0.61
C GLY A 2 9.51 -15.36 0.46
N LEU A 3 10.64 -14.69 0.19
CA LEU A 3 11.15 -13.61 1.05
C LEU A 3 10.01 -12.61 1.38
N PRO A 4 9.95 -12.08 2.63
CA PRO A 4 8.96 -11.10 3.00
C PRO A 4 9.06 -9.91 2.03
N ARG A 5 7.92 -9.52 1.44
CA ARG A 5 7.87 -8.32 0.60
C ARG A 5 8.12 -7.11 1.47
N ARG A 6 8.99 -6.20 1.03
CA ARG A 6 9.20 -4.92 1.73
C ARG A 6 7.98 -4.04 1.51
N ILE A 7 7.39 -3.56 2.60
CA ILE A 7 6.36 -2.52 2.55
C ILE A 7 7.07 -1.17 2.69
N GLU A 8 6.82 -0.29 1.73
CA GLU A 8 7.25 1.12 1.74
C GLU A 8 6.01 1.99 1.92
N ILE A 9 6.17 3.12 2.60
CA ILE A 9 5.07 4.04 2.92
C ILE A 9 5.40 5.43 2.42
N GLU A 10 4.48 5.99 1.62
CA GLU A 10 4.55 7.39 1.22
C GLU A 10 4.25 8.32 2.41
N PRO A 11 4.69 9.60 2.36
CA PRO A 11 4.54 10.54 3.46
C PRO A 11 3.10 10.70 3.98
N GLU A 12 2.09 10.61 3.11
CA GLU A 12 0.69 10.72 3.50
C GLU A 12 0.28 9.57 4.44
N VAL A 13 0.61 8.33 4.09
CA VAL A 13 0.31 7.14 4.89
C VAL A 13 1.12 7.17 6.20
N ARG A 14 2.39 7.59 6.14
CA ARG A 14 3.24 7.74 7.34
C ARG A 14 2.64 8.74 8.33
N GLN A 15 2.23 9.92 7.86
CA GLN A 15 1.62 10.95 8.70
C GLN A 15 0.30 10.46 9.31
N TRP A 16 -0.52 9.77 8.52
CA TRP A 16 -1.76 9.19 9.01
C TRP A 16 -1.51 8.16 10.11
N LEU A 17 -0.58 7.21 9.92
CA LEU A 17 -0.23 6.21 10.93
C LEU A 17 0.25 6.85 12.24
N ALA A 18 1.02 7.93 12.16
CA ALA A 18 1.54 8.65 13.33
C ALA A 18 0.44 9.36 14.16
N LEU A 19 -0.74 9.57 13.59
CA LEU A 19 -1.89 10.21 14.24
C LEU A 19 -2.92 9.20 14.78
N LEU A 20 -2.70 7.90 14.57
CA LEU A 20 -3.61 6.86 15.03
C LEU A 20 -3.40 6.56 16.52
N ALA A 21 -4.50 6.23 17.20
CA ALA A 21 -4.42 5.55 18.49
C ALA A 21 -3.94 4.10 18.30
N ASP A 22 -3.33 3.50 19.31
CA ASP A 22 -2.75 2.15 19.25
C ASP A 22 -3.72 1.11 18.67
N ALA A 23 -4.97 1.08 19.15
CA ALA A 23 -5.99 0.15 18.67
C ALA A 23 -6.35 0.33 17.18
N GLN A 24 -6.18 1.54 16.63
CA GLN A 24 -6.36 1.84 15.22
C GLN A 24 -5.12 1.46 14.42
N TYR A 25 -3.92 1.74 14.97
CA TYR A 25 -2.65 1.35 14.39
C TYR A 25 -2.59 -0.17 14.20
N ASP A 26 -2.96 -0.94 15.22
CA ASP A 26 -3.04 -2.41 15.16
C ASP A 26 -3.94 -2.91 14.02
N LYS A 27 -5.03 -2.19 13.72
CA LYS A 27 -5.93 -2.55 12.60
C LYS A 27 -5.25 -2.28 11.26
N ALA A 28 -4.53 -1.16 11.16
CA ALA A 28 -3.78 -0.82 9.95
C ALA A 28 -2.64 -1.82 9.71
N GLU A 29 -1.90 -2.19 10.77
CA GLU A 29 -0.83 -3.19 10.73
C GLU A 29 -1.36 -4.55 10.26
N ARG A 30 -2.43 -5.07 10.87
CA ARG A 30 -3.05 -6.34 10.43
C ARG A 30 -3.51 -6.30 8.97
N ALA A 31 -3.99 -5.16 8.49
CA ALA A 31 -4.38 -5.01 7.09
C ALA A 31 -3.14 -5.04 6.17
N ALA A 32 -2.05 -4.39 6.58
CA ALA A 32 -0.77 -4.41 5.86
C ALA A 32 -0.14 -5.81 5.84
N ASP A 33 -0.20 -6.56 6.94
CA ASP A 33 0.29 -7.94 7.02
C ASP A 33 -0.49 -8.88 6.10
N MET A 34 -1.82 -8.73 6.06
CA MET A 34 -2.67 -9.48 5.13
C MET A 34 -2.27 -9.20 3.68
N LEU A 35 -1.97 -7.94 3.36
CA LEU A 35 -1.47 -7.54 2.06
C LEU A 35 -0.08 -8.13 1.77
N ALA A 36 0.84 -8.09 2.73
CA ALA A 36 2.19 -8.67 2.61
C ALA A 36 2.16 -10.17 2.32
N ALA A 37 1.22 -10.89 2.95
CA ALA A 37 1.05 -12.32 2.77
C ALA A 37 0.52 -12.70 1.38
N LYS A 38 -0.36 -11.89 0.78
CA LYS A 38 -1.07 -12.21 -0.47
C LYS A 38 -1.13 -11.03 -1.47
N PRO A 39 -0.03 -10.35 -1.80
CA PRO A 39 -0.10 -9.05 -2.47
C PRO A 39 -0.58 -9.11 -3.93
N THR A 40 -0.40 -10.23 -4.61
CA THR A 40 -0.87 -10.43 -5.99
C THR A 40 -2.24 -11.11 -6.06
N THR A 41 -2.63 -11.83 -5.01
CA THR A 41 -3.86 -12.66 -4.98
C THR A 41 -4.94 -12.09 -4.05
N LEU A 42 -4.65 -11.04 -3.30
CA LEU A 42 -5.62 -10.33 -2.49
C LEU A 42 -6.61 -9.61 -3.43
N GLY A 43 -7.80 -10.17 -3.50
CA GLY A 43 -8.94 -9.62 -4.22
C GLY A 43 -10.05 -9.16 -3.27
N GLU A 44 -11.26 -9.04 -3.81
CA GLU A 44 -12.42 -8.62 -3.03
C GLU A 44 -12.75 -9.63 -1.92
N PRO A 45 -13.22 -9.19 -0.74
CA PRO A 45 -13.64 -7.83 -0.38
C PRO A 45 -12.52 -6.91 0.12
N TYR A 46 -11.30 -7.43 0.31
CA TYR A 46 -10.20 -6.74 0.97
C TYR A 46 -9.39 -5.85 0.04
N SER A 47 -9.37 -6.17 -1.25
CA SER A 47 -8.60 -5.41 -2.23
C SER A 47 -9.36 -5.27 -3.54
N ARG A 48 -9.22 -4.11 -4.18
CA ARG A 48 -9.86 -3.82 -5.47
C ARG A 48 -8.91 -3.05 -6.36
N HIS A 49 -8.96 -3.31 -7.66
CA HIS A 49 -8.24 -2.52 -8.65
C HIS A 49 -8.92 -1.17 -8.89
N LEU A 50 -8.13 -0.10 -8.90
CA LEU A 50 -8.58 1.27 -9.17
C LEU A 50 -8.14 1.79 -10.55
N GLY A 51 -7.59 0.91 -11.39
CA GLY A 51 -7.07 1.24 -12.72
C GLY A 51 -5.55 1.39 -12.75
N GLY A 52 -4.96 1.10 -13.92
CA GLY A 52 -3.51 1.08 -14.09
C GLY A 52 -2.84 0.09 -13.13
N LYS A 53 -1.79 0.56 -12.44
CA LYS A 53 -1.02 -0.21 -11.44
C LYS A 53 -1.55 -0.03 -10.00
N VAL A 54 -2.60 0.77 -9.81
CA VAL A 54 -3.11 1.14 -8.49
C VAL A 54 -4.20 0.19 -8.03
N ARG A 55 -4.10 -0.19 -6.75
CA ARG A 55 -5.07 -1.00 -6.03
C ARG A 55 -5.44 -0.29 -4.72
N GLU A 56 -6.61 -0.59 -4.18
CA GLU A 56 -7.00 -0.18 -2.83
C GLU A 56 -7.04 -1.40 -1.90
N LEU A 57 -6.60 -1.18 -0.67
CA LEU A 57 -6.79 -2.06 0.49
C LEU A 57 -7.97 -1.53 1.30
N ARG A 58 -8.90 -2.41 1.64
CA ARG A 58 -10.22 -2.10 2.20
C ARG A 58 -10.34 -2.72 3.58
N PHE A 59 -10.54 -1.89 4.60
CA PHE A 59 -10.81 -2.35 5.94
C PHE A 59 -11.70 -1.35 6.69
N ILE A 60 -12.15 -1.73 7.89
CA ILE A 60 -12.98 -0.90 8.77
C ILE A 60 -12.16 -0.53 10.00
N MET A 61 -12.17 0.75 10.33
CA MET A 61 -11.56 1.31 11.52
C MET A 61 -12.63 2.12 12.26
N ASP A 62 -12.96 1.67 13.46
CA ASP A 62 -13.94 2.30 14.38
C ASP A 62 -15.27 2.67 13.71
N GLY A 63 -15.85 1.69 13.00
CA GLY A 63 -17.11 1.86 12.27
C GLY A 63 -16.98 2.63 10.94
N SER A 64 -15.82 3.23 10.67
CA SER A 64 -15.54 3.96 9.43
C SER A 64 -14.82 3.06 8.40
N ALA A 65 -15.28 3.10 7.15
CA ALA A 65 -14.59 2.42 6.05
C ALA A 65 -13.33 3.21 5.66
N VAL A 66 -12.15 2.62 5.85
CA VAL A 66 -10.86 3.19 5.49
C VAL A 66 -10.32 2.49 4.24
N ARG A 67 -9.64 3.26 3.39
CA ARG A 67 -9.00 2.80 2.16
C ARG A 67 -7.56 3.27 2.16
N ILE A 68 -6.63 2.35 1.96
CA ILE A 68 -5.23 2.66 1.68
C ILE A 68 -4.98 2.26 0.24
N THR A 69 -4.53 3.18 -0.61
CA THR A 69 -4.12 2.83 -1.96
C THR A 69 -2.69 2.34 -1.95
N TYR A 70 -2.39 1.40 -2.83
CA TYR A 70 -1.07 0.82 -2.96
C TYR A 70 -0.80 0.39 -4.39
N TRP A 71 0.47 0.20 -4.70
CA TRP A 71 0.88 -0.46 -5.93
C TRP A 71 1.98 -1.48 -5.65
N LEU A 72 2.12 -2.42 -6.58
CA LEU A 72 3.16 -3.44 -6.52
C LEU A 72 4.32 -2.96 -7.38
N ALA A 73 5.34 -2.42 -6.72
CA ALA A 73 6.57 -1.99 -7.37
C ALA A 73 7.41 -3.22 -7.77
N PRO A 74 8.38 -3.05 -8.69
CA PRO A 74 9.38 -4.06 -8.98
C PRO A 74 10.09 -4.56 -7.71
N GLU A 75 10.78 -5.71 -7.82
CA GLU A 75 11.60 -6.26 -6.72
C GLU A 75 10.81 -6.70 -5.48
N LYS A 76 9.56 -7.14 -5.67
CA LYS A 76 8.70 -7.63 -4.58
C LYS A 76 8.46 -6.57 -3.49
N ARG A 77 8.31 -5.31 -3.91
CA ARG A 77 7.96 -4.19 -3.03
C ARG A 77 6.46 -3.87 -3.13
N ILE A 78 5.89 -3.47 -1.99
CA ILE A 78 4.51 -2.99 -1.89
C ILE A 78 4.62 -1.56 -1.38
N VAL A 79 4.18 -0.58 -2.15
CA VAL A 79 4.24 0.82 -1.71
C VAL A 79 2.82 1.30 -1.41
N LEU A 80 2.60 1.72 -0.16
CA LEU A 80 1.35 2.36 0.29
C LEU A 80 1.42 3.85 -0.08
N LEU A 81 0.47 4.31 -0.90
CA LEU A 81 0.52 5.62 -1.56
C LEU A 81 -0.29 6.68 -0.82
N THR A 82 -1.60 6.49 -0.73
CA THR A 82 -2.53 7.45 -0.13
C THR A 82 -3.51 6.74 0.79
N VAL A 83 -4.13 7.49 1.70
CA VAL A 83 -5.14 6.95 2.62
C VAL A 83 -6.32 7.89 2.73
N PHE A 84 -7.52 7.33 2.63
CA PHE A 84 -8.74 8.11 2.74
C PHE A 84 -9.83 7.32 3.47
N ARG A 85 -10.72 8.06 4.12
CA ARG A 85 -11.95 7.50 4.69
C ARG A 85 -13.03 7.61 3.61
N LYS A 86 -13.75 6.52 3.36
CA LYS A 86 -14.84 6.52 2.38
C LYS A 86 -15.99 7.38 2.93
N THR A 87 -16.23 8.51 2.30
CA THR A 87 -17.33 9.43 2.66
C THR A 87 -18.47 9.38 1.64
N ARG A 88 -18.18 9.00 0.40
CA ARG A 88 -19.14 8.92 -0.72
C ARG A 88 -19.09 7.55 -1.42
N GLN A 89 -19.98 7.34 -2.39
CA GLN A 89 -19.97 6.11 -3.22
C GLN A 89 -18.88 6.13 -4.30
N ARG A 90 -18.50 7.30 -4.80
CA ARG A 90 -17.49 7.49 -5.83
C ARG A 90 -16.48 8.53 -5.36
N GLU A 91 -15.26 8.10 -5.09
CA GLU A 91 -14.16 8.95 -4.65
C GLU A 91 -13.18 9.16 -5.82
N THR A 92 -13.68 9.65 -6.96
CA THR A 92 -12.87 9.77 -8.21
C THR A 92 -11.61 10.61 -8.00
N ALA A 93 -11.73 11.71 -7.24
CA ALA A 93 -10.58 12.55 -6.89
C ALA A 93 -9.51 11.77 -6.12
N GLU A 94 -9.91 10.90 -5.19
CA GLU A 94 -8.97 10.06 -4.43
C GLU A 94 -8.26 9.04 -5.31
N VAL A 95 -8.98 8.47 -6.29
CA VAL A 95 -8.39 7.58 -7.30
C VAL A 95 -7.38 8.33 -8.16
N GLU A 96 -7.71 9.54 -8.61
CA GLU A 96 -6.79 10.39 -9.38
C GLU A 96 -5.55 10.78 -8.56
N ARG A 97 -5.70 11.15 -7.29
CA ARG A 97 -4.57 11.40 -6.36
C ARG A 97 -3.68 10.17 -6.24
N ALA A 98 -4.27 8.99 -6.05
CA ALA A 98 -3.53 7.75 -5.93
C ALA A 98 -2.78 7.38 -7.23
N GLN A 99 -3.39 7.62 -8.39
CA GLN A 99 -2.73 7.41 -9.68
C GLN A 99 -1.59 8.40 -9.92
N LEU A 100 -1.75 9.67 -9.51
CA LEU A 100 -0.67 10.64 -9.58
C LEU A 100 0.47 10.28 -8.63
N ALA A 101 0.15 9.93 -7.38
CA ALA A 101 1.14 9.47 -6.40
C ALA A 101 1.90 8.25 -6.92
N GLN A 102 1.21 7.28 -7.53
CA GLN A 102 1.84 6.11 -8.15
C GLN A 102 2.82 6.50 -9.27
N LYS A 103 2.46 7.46 -10.13
CA LYS A 103 3.35 7.91 -11.22
C LYS A 103 4.58 8.64 -10.70
N VAL A 104 4.42 9.49 -9.69
CA VAL A 104 5.54 10.20 -9.04
C VAL A 104 6.46 9.18 -8.37
N CYS A 105 5.87 8.27 -7.59
CA CYS A 105 6.55 7.16 -6.94
C CYS A 105 7.32 6.32 -7.97
N GLU A 106 6.70 5.91 -9.08
CA GLU A 106 7.36 5.15 -10.15
C GLU A 106 8.49 5.93 -10.85
N ALA A 107 8.34 7.24 -11.03
CA ALA A 107 9.38 8.08 -11.64
C ALA A 107 10.58 8.31 -10.70
N ASP A 108 10.33 8.47 -9.40
CA ASP A 108 11.37 8.68 -8.38
C ASP A 108 12.04 7.36 -7.96
N HIS A 109 11.30 6.25 -8.04
CA HIS A 109 11.85 4.90 -7.99
C HIS A 109 12.55 4.54 -9.32
N GLY A 110 13.56 5.31 -9.70
CA GLY A 110 14.53 4.92 -10.71
C GLY A 110 15.04 3.50 -10.44
N ALA A 111 15.24 2.74 -11.52
CA ALA A 111 15.68 1.34 -11.50
C ALA A 111 16.72 1.13 -10.39
N ALA A 112 16.45 0.19 -9.48
CA ALA A 112 17.23 -0.01 -8.29
C ALA A 112 18.73 -0.06 -8.61
N ALA A 113 19.46 0.97 -8.20
CA ALA A 113 20.91 1.03 -8.38
C ALA A 113 21.64 0.02 -7.48
N HIS A 114 20.94 -0.63 -6.54
CA HIS A 114 21.52 -1.65 -5.67
C HIS A 114 20.58 -2.84 -5.47
N THR A 115 20.77 -3.86 -6.32
CA THR A 115 20.46 -5.24 -5.99
C THR A 115 21.48 -5.72 -4.95
N TYR A 116 21.04 -5.98 -3.72
CA TYR A 116 21.86 -6.69 -2.74
C TYR A 116 21.86 -8.16 -3.13
N ASP A 117 22.88 -8.58 -3.87
CA ASP A 117 23.20 -9.99 -4.04
C ASP A 117 24.01 -10.42 -2.82
N ARG A 118 23.39 -11.21 -1.93
CA ARG A 118 24.16 -11.97 -0.94
C ARG A 118 24.73 -13.15 -1.71
N SER A 119 25.83 -12.94 -2.41
CA SER A 119 26.74 -14.02 -2.75
C SER A 119 27.23 -14.61 -1.43
N GLU A 120 26.77 -15.83 -1.15
CA GLU A 120 27.36 -16.70 -0.13
C GLU A 120 28.86 -16.85 -0.45
N GLU A 121 29.71 -16.25 0.38
CA GLU A 121 31.11 -16.64 0.46
C GLU A 121 31.24 -17.73 1.53
N ALA A 122 31.45 -18.94 1.00
CA ALA A 122 32.24 -20.09 1.48
C ALA A 122 32.39 -20.34 2.99
#